data_AF-A0A6G7EJV6-F1
#
_entry.id   AF-A0A6G7EJV6-F1
#
_cell.length_a   1.000
_cell.length_b   1.000
_cell.length_c   1.000
_cell.angle_alpha   90.00
_cell.angle_beta   90.00
_cell.angle_gamma   90.00
#
_symmetry.space_group_name_H-M   'P 1'
#
loop_
_entity.id
_entity.type
_entity.pdbx_description
1 polymer ?
#
loop_
_entity_poly.entity_id
_entity_poly.type
_entity_poly.pdbx_seq_one_letter_code
_entity_poly.pdbx_strand_id
1 'polypeptide(L)' 'MITSRLTSKAQTTIPQPVRAALKLQDGDELIYEIEGERVLLKKARKTAADDPFATFEEWDSEADRKAYAGL' A
#
# COMPACT_ATOMS: atom_id res chain seq x y z
N MET A 1 4.22 22.87 8.49
CA MET A 1 4.66 21.73 9.33
C MET A 1 3.42 21.18 10.02
N ILE A 2 3.14 19.88 9.91
CA ILE A 2 1.97 19.24 10.54
C ILE A 2 2.50 18.41 11.72
N THR A 3 1.88 18.54 12.89
CA THR A 3 2.25 17.78 14.09
C THR A 3 1.06 16.97 14.57
N SER A 4 1.31 15.75 15.05
CA SER A 4 0.33 14.88 15.69
C SER A 4 0.81 14.51 17.09
N ARG A 5 -0.12 14.32 18.02
CA ARG A 5 0.19 13.90 19.40
C ARG A 5 0.15 12.38 19.51
N LEU A 6 1.18 11.80 20.12
CA LEU A 6 1.19 10.40 20.51
C LEU A 6 0.22 10.17 21.67
N THR A 7 -0.71 9.25 21.50
CA THR A 7 -1.63 8.84 22.58
C THR A 7 -0.93 7.90 23.57
N SER A 8 -1.56 7.64 24.71
CA SER A 8 -1.04 6.69 25.72
C SER A 8 -0.84 5.26 25.18
N LYS A 9 -1.49 4.91 24.08
CA LYS A 9 -1.35 3.61 23.39
C LYS A 9 -0.25 3.60 22.32
N ALA A 10 0.63 4.60 22.31
CA ALA A 10 1.64 4.79 21.27
C ALA A 10 1.06 4.89 19.84
N GLN A 11 -0.19 5.35 19.71
CA GLN A 11 -0.84 5.58 18.41
C GLN A 11 -0.82 7.07 18.08
N THR A 12 -0.62 7.40 16.81
CA THR A 12 -0.82 8.75 16.27
C THR A 12 -1.84 8.68 15.14
N THR A 13 -2.68 9.70 15.01
CA THR A 13 -3.56 9.83 13.87
C THR A 13 -2.79 10.42 12.69
N ILE A 14 -2.83 9.74 11.54
CA ILE A 14 -2.23 10.26 10.30
C ILE A 14 -3.10 11.43 9.82
N PRO A 15 -2.58 12.68 9.78
CA PRO A 15 -3.34 13.85 9.37
C PRO A 15 -3.90 13.72 7.96
N GLN A 16 -5.06 14.33 7.71
CA GLN A 16 -5.73 14.30 6.41
C GLN A 16 -4.81 14.67 5.22
N PRO A 17 -3.95 15.72 5.29
CA PRO A 17 -3.06 16.04 4.18
C PRO A 17 -2.06 14.91 3.86
N VAL A 18 -1.58 14.20 4.88
CA VAL A 18 -0.65 13.07 4.72
C VAL A 18 -1.37 11.86 4.11
N ARG A 19 -2.59 11.55 4.59
CA ARG A 19 -3.42 10.49 3.99
C ARG A 19 -3.71 10.74 2.52
N ALA A 20 -4.07 11.98 2.18
CA ALA A 20 -4.35 12.37 0.80
C ALA A 20 -3.10 12.25 -0.09
N ALA A 21 -1.94 12.71 0.39
CA ALA A 21 -0.68 12.62 -0.34
C ALA A 21 -0.25 11.17 -0.63
N LEU A 22 -0.44 10.27 0.34
CA LEU A 22 -0.11 8.84 0.22
C LEU A 22 -1.24 7.98 -0.34
N LYS A 23 -2.42 8.57 -0.64
CA LYS A 23 -3.64 7.87 -1.07
C LYS A 23 -4.00 6.70 -0.15
N LEU A 24 -3.94 6.96 1.16
CA LEU A 24 -4.25 5.96 2.20
C LEU A 24 -5.76 5.76 2.35
N GLN A 25 -6.16 4.51 2.52
CA GLN A 25 -7.50 4.03 2.78
C GLN A 25 -7.47 3.08 3.98
N ASP A 26 -8.65 2.82 4.54
CA ASP A 26 -8.78 1.87 5.65
C ASP A 26 -8.36 0.47 5.19
N GLY A 27 -7.52 -0.19 5.99
CA GLY A 27 -6.96 -1.50 5.65
C GLY A 27 -5.66 -1.45 4.83
N ASP A 28 -5.17 -0.26 4.46
CA ASP A 28 -3.84 -0.14 3.89
C ASP A 28 -2.76 -0.43 4.93
N GLU A 29 -1.75 -1.18 4.51
CA GLU A 29 -0.53 -1.39 5.29
C GLU A 29 0.49 -0.29 5.03
N LEU A 30 1.29 -0.02 6.06
CA LEU A 30 2.31 1.02 6.05
C LEU A 30 3.66 0.42 6.38
N ILE A 31 4.68 0.82 5.62
CA ILE A 31 6.07 0.46 5.86
C ILE A 31 6.75 1.64 6.53
N TYR A 32 7.43 1.36 7.64
CA TYR A 32 8.26 2.29 8.38
C TYR A 32 9.73 1.97 8.12
N GLU A 33 10.49 2.94 7.63
CA GLU A 33 11.94 2.86 7.49
C GLU A 33 12.58 3.85 8.46
N ILE A 34 13.48 3.36 9.32
CA ILE A 34 14.12 4.17 10.36
C ILE A 34 15.51 4.60 9.85
N GLU A 35 15.72 5.91 9.77
CA GLU A 35 16.97 6.53 9.38
C GLU A 35 17.47 7.43 10.52
N GLY A 36 18.17 6.82 11.49
CA GLY A 36 18.64 7.50 12.68
C GLY A 36 17.48 8.06 13.51
N GLU A 37 17.35 9.38 13.56
CA GLU A 37 16.28 10.09 14.29
C GLU A 37 15.04 10.40 13.43
N ARG A 38 15.02 9.94 12.17
CA ARG A 38 13.93 10.17 11.23
C ARG A 38 13.28 8.86 10.84
N VAL A 39 12.00 8.94 10.50
CA VAL A 39 11.24 7.78 10.01
C VAL A 39 10.59 8.15 8.70
N LEU A 40 10.83 7.35 7.66
CA LEU A 40 10.12 7.42 6.40
C LEU A 40 8.90 6.50 6.48
N LEU A 41 7.75 7.03 6.11
CA LEU A 41 6.49 6.29 6.05
C LEU A 41 6.05 6.17 4.61
N LYS A 42 5.83 4.95 4.14
CA LYS A 42 5.30 4.69 2.79
C LYS A 42 4.15 3.71 2.83
N LYS A 43 3.21 3.85 1.88
CA LYS A 43 2.15 2.85 1.66
C LYS A 43 2.80 1.56 1.17
N ALA A 44 2.50 0.44 1.83
CA ALA A 44 2.90 -0.86 1.36
C ALA A 44 2.22 -1.10 -0.01
N ARG A 45 3.02 -1.47 -1.01
CA ARG A 45 2.45 -2.07 -2.23
C ARG A 45 2.29 -3.54 -1.92
N LYS A 46 1.10 -4.09 -2.18
CA LYS A 46 0.96 -5.54 -2.32
C LYS A 46 1.91 -5.94 -3.45
N THR A 47 3.03 -6.54 -3.11
CA THR A 47 3.90 -7.18 -4.09
C THR A 47 3.10 -8.33 -4.70
N ALA A 48 3.25 -8.56 -6.01
CA ALA A 48 2.67 -9.71 -6.69
C ALA A 48 2.94 -11.04 -5.94
N ALA A 49 4.01 -11.12 -5.15
CA ALA A 49 4.28 -12.24 -4.25
C ALA A 49 3.12 -12.63 -3.29
N ASP A 50 2.23 -11.70 -2.91
CA ASP A 50 1.05 -11.98 -2.08
C ASP A 50 -0.24 -12.14 -2.91
N ASP A 51 -0.15 -12.06 -4.24
CA ASP A 51 -1.24 -12.45 -5.14
C ASP A 51 -1.14 -13.95 -5.41
N PRO A 52 -2.13 -14.77 -4.98
CA PRO A 52 -2.15 -16.20 -5.28
C PRO A 52 -2.08 -16.51 -6.78
N PHE A 53 -2.37 -15.52 -7.62
CA PHE A 53 -2.34 -15.63 -9.08
C PHE A 53 -1.10 -15.04 -9.75
N ALA A 54 -0.12 -14.48 -9.01
CA ALA A 54 1.07 -13.89 -9.61
C ALA A 54 1.94 -14.89 -10.40
N THR A 55 1.85 -16.19 -10.10
CA THR A 55 2.54 -17.22 -10.87
C THR A 55 1.83 -17.54 -12.20
N PHE A 56 0.61 -17.04 -12.41
CA PHE A 56 -0.20 -17.28 -13.60
C PHE A 56 -0.18 -16.10 -14.59
N GLU A 57 0.81 -15.19 -14.49
CA GLU A 57 0.98 -14.09 -15.46
C GLU A 57 1.08 -14.59 -16.93
N GLU A 58 1.49 -15.85 -17.15
CA GLU A 58 1.51 -16.50 -18.47
C GLU A 58 0.12 -16.60 -19.13
N TRP A 59 -0.96 -16.55 -18.35
CA TRP A 59 -2.35 -16.69 -18.80
C TRP A 59 -3.12 -15.36 -18.84
N ASP A 60 -2.45 -14.24 -18.54
CA ASP A 60 -3.01 -12.88 -18.62
C ASP A 60 -2.49 -12.11 -19.85
N SER A 61 -2.06 -12.82 -20.89
CA SER A 61 -1.60 -12.17 -22.11
C SER A 61 -2.74 -11.49 -22.86
N GLU A 62 -2.40 -10.56 -23.77
CA GLU A 62 -3.38 -9.97 -24.68
C GLU A 62 -4.13 -11.01 -25.52
N ALA A 63 -3.50 -12.16 -25.83
CA ALA A 63 -4.13 -13.23 -26.59
C ALA A 63 -5.20 -13.94 -25.73
N ASP A 64 -4.90 -14.21 -24.47
CA ASP A 64 -5.82 -14.86 -23.52
C ASP A 64 -7.01 -13.96 -23.22
N ARG A 65 -6.76 -12.66 -22.98
CA ARG A 65 -7.84 -11.68 -22.79
C ARG A 65 -8.78 -11.63 -23.98
N LYS A 66 -8.26 -11.69 -25.22
CA LYS A 66 -9.10 -11.71 -26.43
C LYS A 66 -9.88 -13.02 -26.58
N ALA A 67 -9.29 -14.15 -26.19
CA ALA A 67 -9.92 -15.47 -26.30
C ALA A 67 -11.05 -15.68 -25.27
N TYR A 68 -10.89 -15.16 -24.05
CA TYR A 68 -11.76 -15.48 -22.92
C TYR A 68 -12.63 -14.32 -22.40
N ALA A 69 -12.54 -13.10 -22.94
CA ALA A 69 -13.30 -11.93 -22.45
C ALA A 69 -14.85 -12.03 -22.52
N GLY A 70 -15.40 -13.06 -23.15
CA GLY A 70 -16.85 -13.22 -23.34
C GLY A 70 -17.42 -14.54 -22.83
N LEU A 71 -16.67 -15.29 -22.01
CA LEU A 71 -17.11 -16.54 -21.39
C LEU A 71 -17.58 -16.33 -19.94
#